data_AF-A0A837G266-F1
#
_entry.id   AF-A0A837G266-F1
#
_cell.length_a   1.000
_cell.length_b   1.000
_cell.length_c   1.000
_cell.angle_alpha   90.00
_cell.angle_beta   90.00
_cell.angle_gamma   90.00
#
_symmetry.space_group_name_H-M   'P 1'
#
loop_
_entity.id
_entity.type
_entity.pdbx_description
1 polymer ?
#
loop_
_entity_poly.entity_id
_entity_poly.type
_entity_poly.pdbx_seq_one_letter_code
_entity_poly.pdbx_strand_id
1 'polypeptide(L)'
;MKALRNPVAVTTLLALQACSGFQSGSEPAHTPQATLNDPSSVKPQTFVMRGEVILGHEVRSIVPCGSQQQYWLDLPEDRFQQGMKLVRSPYAPLYGEVIGHLEPSGKEGFAADYAARFVVDKINLLTAENTQRCAQPAQPTKAFGNEPFWSVQFADNALKFSQMGQEAQQLELTTTKIEADRRRYTFSNGQLELNLRSCSDGMSDSLYGWSSTLTIGDKTYRGCATLSNQDTTQRWAATYQAQASQNAPFSVSLVMNPDHTASTTYSYQNGGSDTVEKGFWQQLNPNQVQVVGTHLQGQPLTSERLYTEKDHTLTAKQEKVGSVVYDIAEGGLTLYKAGNAHSSQQTVADSNKVPSSAEFNPQVDKALRDYFKGEKQDPTGTRYRWLTYDLNGDGNKELLAQLDWCGSGGCTLLIFDNVEQKWQFNSRITLVQTPLNLGTQAHQNWRDLVMFVSGGGAVPNQHTLQFNGTHYPLNPSVAPVANYDEISPVQLFSDGLTPHQGGVTL
;
A
#
# COMPACT_ATOMS: atom_id res chain seq x y z
N MET A 1 35.20 50.73 85.76
CA MET A 1 33.82 50.52 86.23
C MET A 1 32.87 50.78 85.07
N LYS A 2 31.98 49.81 84.77
CA LYS A 2 30.78 49.87 83.88
C LYS A 2 31.08 50.17 82.39
N ALA A 3 30.99 49.24 81.43
CA ALA A 3 29.86 48.43 80.94
C ALA A 3 29.14 49.05 79.72
N LEU A 4 28.82 48.17 78.74
CA LEU A 4 27.84 48.27 77.64
C LEU A 4 28.33 49.08 76.40
N ARG A 5 28.04 48.72 75.13
CA ARG A 5 27.07 47.79 74.53
C ARG A 5 27.39 47.57 73.03
N ASN A 6 26.93 46.44 72.50
CA ASN A 6 26.70 46.05 71.09
C ASN A 6 27.86 45.50 70.23
N PRO A 7 27.80 44.20 69.86
CA PRO A 7 28.51 43.65 68.71
C PRO A 7 27.61 43.71 67.45
N VAL A 8 28.17 44.20 66.34
CA VAL A 8 27.59 43.98 65.00
C VAL A 8 28.15 42.65 64.51
N ALA A 9 27.31 41.62 64.47
CA ALA A 9 27.63 40.32 63.90
C ALA A 9 27.56 40.41 62.37
N VAL A 10 28.72 40.26 61.74
CA VAL A 10 28.88 40.07 60.29
C VAL A 10 28.28 38.71 59.92
N THR A 11 27.18 38.71 59.16
CA THR A 11 26.60 37.49 58.59
C THR A 11 27.13 37.33 57.17
N THR A 12 27.99 36.34 57.00
CA THR A 12 28.62 35.93 55.74
C THR A 12 27.56 35.33 54.81
N LEU A 13 27.27 36.01 53.69
CA LEU A 13 26.46 35.48 52.60
C LEU A 13 27.29 34.47 51.79
N LEU A 14 26.92 33.19 51.86
CA LEU A 14 27.35 32.14 50.93
C LEU A 14 26.69 32.38 49.56
N ALA A 15 27.48 32.81 48.58
CA ALA A 15 27.10 32.77 47.17
C ALA A 15 27.30 31.35 46.62
N LEU A 16 26.22 30.59 46.53
CA LEU A 16 26.17 29.38 45.69
C LEU A 16 25.96 29.82 44.24
N GLN A 17 27.03 29.82 43.46
CA GLN A 17 26.94 29.83 42.00
C GLN A 17 26.46 28.46 41.53
N ALA A 18 25.20 28.37 41.12
CA ALA A 18 24.70 27.24 40.35
C ALA A 18 24.90 27.54 38.85
N CYS A 19 25.85 26.84 38.23
CA CYS A 19 26.02 26.78 36.80
C CYS A 19 24.73 26.27 36.15
N SER A 20 23.98 27.16 35.48
CA SER A 20 22.88 26.77 34.62
C SER A 20 23.47 26.16 33.34
N GLY A 21 23.55 24.84 33.29
CA GLY A 21 23.79 24.13 32.05
C GLY A 21 22.61 24.36 31.11
N PHE A 22 22.85 24.99 29.95
CA PHE A 22 21.93 24.97 28.84
C PHE A 22 21.82 23.53 28.34
N GLN A 23 20.86 22.77 28.86
CA GLN A 23 20.36 21.59 28.18
C GLN A 23 19.52 22.08 27.01
N SER A 24 20.14 22.13 25.83
CA SER A 24 19.43 22.13 24.55
C SER A 24 18.77 20.75 24.37
N GLY A 25 17.76 20.47 25.17
CA GLY A 25 16.76 19.46 24.85
C GLY A 25 15.93 20.04 23.72
N SER A 26 16.22 19.64 22.48
CA SER A 26 15.22 19.76 21.43
C SER A 26 14.07 18.84 21.83
N GLU A 27 13.04 19.42 22.45
CA GLU A 27 11.72 18.81 22.45
C GLU A 27 11.41 18.42 20.99
N PRO A 28 11.04 17.16 20.71
CA PRO A 28 10.64 16.79 19.36
C PRO A 28 9.48 17.71 18.96
N ALA A 29 9.64 18.45 17.86
CA ALA A 29 8.64 19.37 17.36
C ALA A 29 7.30 18.63 17.23
N HIS A 30 6.36 18.91 18.14
CA HIS A 30 5.01 18.38 18.05
C HIS A 30 4.39 18.90 16.76
N THR A 31 4.17 18.00 15.80
CA THR A 31 3.46 18.36 14.56
C THR A 31 2.02 18.72 14.96
N PRO A 32 1.52 19.93 14.64
CA PRO A 32 0.18 20.34 15.03
C PRO A 32 -0.86 19.36 14.46
N GLN A 33 -1.75 18.86 15.32
CA GLN A 33 -2.80 17.94 14.91
C GLN A 33 -3.95 18.70 14.24
N ALA A 34 -4.38 18.22 13.08
CA ALA A 34 -5.59 18.67 12.41
C ALA A 34 -6.84 18.21 13.16
N THR A 35 -7.88 19.06 13.18
CA THR A 35 -9.16 18.78 13.85
C THR A 35 -10.34 19.21 12.99
N LEU A 36 -11.48 18.51 13.10
CA LEU A 36 -12.70 18.86 12.36
C LEU A 36 -13.35 20.18 12.83
N ASN A 37 -13.08 20.61 14.07
CA ASN A 37 -13.59 21.86 14.64
C ASN A 37 -12.80 23.09 14.18
N ASP A 38 -11.59 22.90 13.66
CA ASP A 38 -10.81 23.94 13.00
C ASP A 38 -10.53 23.51 11.55
N PRO A 39 -11.44 23.80 10.61
CA PRO A 39 -11.27 23.44 9.21
C PRO A 39 -9.97 23.98 8.58
N SER A 40 -9.42 25.09 9.10
CA SER A 40 -8.18 25.67 8.60
C SER A 40 -6.94 24.84 8.95
N SER A 41 -7.06 23.95 9.94
CA SER A 41 -6.02 22.98 10.32
C SER A 41 -5.96 21.77 9.38
N VAL A 42 -7.04 21.48 8.64
CA VAL A 42 -7.12 20.34 7.72
C VAL A 42 -6.48 20.72 6.39
N LYS A 43 -5.16 20.56 6.31
CA LYS A 43 -4.37 20.83 5.10
C LYS A 43 -3.77 19.52 4.60
N PRO A 44 -4.32 18.92 3.54
CA PRO A 44 -3.75 17.73 2.94
C PRO A 44 -2.30 17.93 2.51
N GLN A 45 -1.47 16.93 2.76
CA GLN A 45 -0.15 16.86 2.18
C GLN A 45 -0.27 16.42 0.72
N THR A 46 0.42 17.13 -0.18
CA THR A 46 0.43 16.74 -1.59
C THR A 46 1.15 15.41 -1.80
N PHE A 47 0.62 14.59 -2.71
CA PHE A 47 1.21 13.30 -3.10
C PHE A 47 1.33 13.19 -4.63
N VAL A 48 2.14 12.24 -5.10
CA VAL A 48 2.30 11.98 -6.53
C VAL A 48 1.22 11.00 -6.98
N MET A 49 0.47 11.37 -8.01
CA MET A 49 -0.40 10.45 -8.74
C MET A 49 0.16 10.22 -10.14
N ARG A 50 0.38 8.95 -10.49
CA ARG A 50 0.80 8.50 -11.82
C ARG A 50 -0.34 7.76 -12.50
N GLY A 51 -0.57 8.01 -13.78
CA GLY A 51 -1.70 7.42 -14.45
C GLY A 51 -1.83 7.78 -15.93
N GLU A 52 -2.86 7.21 -16.55
CA GLU A 52 -3.33 7.62 -17.85
C GLU A 52 -4.16 8.90 -17.70
N VAL A 53 -3.85 9.93 -18.50
CA VAL A 53 -4.48 11.24 -18.46
C VAL A 53 -5.19 11.50 -19.78
N ILE A 54 -6.46 11.91 -19.70
CA ILE A 54 -7.23 12.37 -20.86
C ILE A 54 -7.53 13.85 -20.67
N LEU A 55 -7.11 14.68 -21.63
CA LEU A 55 -7.37 16.11 -21.65
C LEU A 55 -8.26 16.48 -22.84
N GLY A 56 -9.35 17.19 -22.56
CA GLY A 56 -10.27 17.74 -23.53
C GLY A 56 -11.10 18.87 -22.93
N HIS A 57 -11.98 19.47 -23.75
CA HIS A 57 -12.83 20.57 -23.31
C HIS A 57 -13.86 20.15 -22.25
N GLU A 58 -14.38 18.93 -22.38
CA GLU A 58 -15.45 18.39 -21.53
C GLU A 58 -14.99 17.24 -20.62
N VAL A 59 -13.75 16.76 -20.81
CA VAL A 59 -13.16 15.70 -19.98
C VAL A 59 -11.76 16.10 -19.57
N ARG A 60 -11.50 16.01 -18.27
CA ARG A 60 -10.17 16.15 -17.69
C ARG A 60 -10.05 15.05 -16.66
N SER A 61 -9.40 13.95 -17.00
CA SER A 61 -9.36 12.80 -16.12
C SER A 61 -7.95 12.23 -15.96
N ILE A 62 -7.76 11.56 -14.83
CA ILE A 62 -6.63 10.69 -14.59
C ILE A 62 -7.12 9.34 -14.04
N VAL A 63 -6.65 8.25 -14.63
CA VAL A 63 -6.82 6.88 -14.12
C VAL A 63 -5.48 6.47 -13.50
N PRO A 64 -5.38 6.35 -12.16
CA PRO A 64 -4.14 5.93 -11.51
C PRO A 64 -3.65 4.59 -12.06
N CYS A 65 -2.33 4.42 -12.19
CA CYS A 65 -1.75 3.17 -12.65
C CYS A 65 -2.23 1.99 -11.78
N GLY A 66 -2.75 0.94 -12.41
CA GLY A 66 -3.27 -0.25 -11.72
C GLY A 66 -4.67 -0.08 -11.12
N SER A 67 -5.34 1.05 -11.37
CA SER A 67 -6.71 1.31 -10.92
C SER A 67 -7.71 1.21 -12.06
N GLN A 68 -8.96 0.93 -11.70
CA GLN A 68 -10.14 1.09 -12.58
C GLN A 68 -10.92 2.37 -12.23
N GLN A 69 -10.45 3.12 -11.24
CA GLN A 69 -11.08 4.35 -10.76
C GLN A 69 -10.50 5.54 -11.51
N GLN A 70 -11.34 6.55 -11.72
CA GLN A 70 -10.95 7.78 -12.37
C GLN A 70 -11.20 8.98 -11.46
N TYR A 71 -10.30 9.94 -11.52
CA TYR A 71 -10.45 11.23 -10.85
C TYR A 71 -10.59 12.34 -11.88
N TRP A 72 -11.38 13.36 -11.55
CA TRP A 72 -11.38 14.59 -12.33
C TRP A 72 -10.06 15.32 -12.09
N LEU A 73 -9.31 15.56 -13.16
CA LEU A 73 -8.01 16.20 -13.08
C LEU A 73 -8.18 17.73 -13.16
N ASP A 74 -8.07 18.39 -12.01
CA ASP A 74 -8.19 19.84 -11.92
C ASP A 74 -6.83 20.50 -12.10
N LEU A 75 -6.52 20.83 -13.36
CA LEU A 75 -5.30 21.49 -13.77
C LEU A 75 -5.48 23.02 -13.82
N PRO A 76 -4.50 23.79 -13.31
CA PRO A 76 -4.41 25.22 -13.59
C PRO A 76 -4.43 25.51 -15.10
N GLU A 77 -5.07 26.59 -15.51
CA GLU A 77 -5.34 26.89 -16.92
C GLU A 77 -4.05 26.95 -17.76
N ASP A 78 -2.96 27.53 -17.25
CA ASP A 78 -1.68 27.58 -17.95
C ASP A 78 -1.09 26.19 -18.20
N ARG A 79 -1.27 25.26 -17.26
CA ARG A 79 -0.84 23.85 -17.36
C ARG A 79 -1.73 23.06 -18.28
N PHE A 80 -3.03 23.28 -18.22
CA PHE A 80 -4.00 22.69 -19.13
C PHE A 80 -3.67 23.07 -20.59
N GLN A 81 -3.42 24.34 -20.87
CA GLN A 81 -3.03 24.81 -22.21
C GLN A 81 -1.69 24.24 -22.67
N GLN A 82 -0.73 24.03 -21.76
CA GLN A 82 0.53 23.34 -22.10
C GLN A 82 0.30 21.85 -22.40
N GLY A 83 -0.53 21.16 -21.61
CA GLY A 83 -0.87 19.76 -21.83
C GLY A 83 -1.65 19.51 -23.12
N MET A 84 -2.59 20.39 -23.47
CA MET A 84 -3.35 20.32 -24.72
C MET A 84 -2.46 20.38 -25.98
N LYS A 85 -1.27 20.99 -25.90
CA LYS A 85 -0.30 20.97 -27.02
C LYS A 85 0.33 19.59 -27.27
N LEU A 86 0.30 18.70 -26.28
CA LEU A 86 0.80 17.33 -26.40
C LEU A 86 -0.25 16.37 -26.98
N VAL A 87 -1.53 16.74 -26.92
CA VAL A 87 -2.65 15.90 -27.36
C VAL A 87 -2.68 15.86 -28.90
N ARG A 88 -2.30 14.72 -29.48
CA ARG A 88 -2.19 14.55 -30.94
C ARG A 88 -3.52 14.40 -31.67
N SER A 89 -4.55 13.90 -30.98
CA SER A 89 -5.93 13.78 -31.47
C SER A 89 -6.89 13.91 -30.30
N PRO A 90 -8.16 14.31 -30.52
CA PRO A 90 -9.15 14.42 -29.44
C PRO A 90 -9.16 13.17 -28.57
N TYR A 91 -9.07 13.37 -27.25
CA TYR A 91 -9.09 12.31 -26.23
C TYR A 91 -7.96 11.28 -26.32
N ALA A 92 -6.87 11.57 -27.05
CA ALA A 92 -5.68 10.71 -27.04
C ALA A 92 -5.11 10.64 -25.60
N PRO A 93 -4.84 9.43 -25.09
CA PRO A 93 -4.30 9.28 -23.74
C PRO A 93 -2.86 9.80 -23.68
N LEU A 94 -2.58 10.51 -22.60
CA LEU A 94 -1.24 10.89 -22.17
C LEU A 94 -0.85 10.05 -20.96
N TYR A 95 0.44 9.92 -20.71
CA TYR A 95 0.93 9.49 -19.41
C TYR A 95 1.23 10.71 -18.55
N GLY A 96 0.68 10.76 -17.34
CA GLY A 96 0.87 11.85 -16.40
C GLY A 96 1.45 11.39 -15.07
N GLU A 97 2.35 12.19 -14.53
CA GLU A 97 2.80 12.20 -13.15
C GLU A 97 2.52 13.59 -12.59
N VAL A 98 1.48 13.70 -11.75
CA VAL A 98 1.02 14.96 -11.18
C VAL A 98 1.17 14.92 -9.66
N ILE A 99 1.41 16.08 -9.06
CA ILE A 99 1.55 16.26 -7.62
C ILE A 99 0.42 17.17 -7.17
N GLY A 100 -0.33 16.72 -6.19
CA GLY A 100 -1.56 17.40 -5.81
C GLY A 100 -2.24 16.80 -4.59
N HIS A 101 -3.48 17.17 -4.39
CA HIS A 101 -4.34 16.68 -3.31
C HIS A 101 -5.76 16.42 -3.82
N LEU A 102 -6.56 15.70 -3.04
CA LEU A 102 -7.93 15.34 -3.40
C LEU A 102 -8.95 16.27 -2.73
N GLU A 103 -9.98 16.62 -3.50
CA GLU A 103 -11.17 17.31 -3.03
C GLU A 103 -12.44 16.57 -3.50
N PRO A 104 -13.57 16.70 -2.80
CA PRO A 104 -14.84 16.16 -3.29
C PRO A 104 -15.19 16.67 -4.69
N SER A 105 -15.68 15.77 -5.54
CA SER A 105 -16.38 16.14 -6.76
C SER A 105 -17.62 16.95 -6.37
N GLY A 106 -17.68 18.21 -6.82
CA GLY A 106 -18.83 19.08 -6.55
C GLY A 106 -20.14 18.47 -7.06
N LYS A 107 -21.27 19.07 -6.71
CA LYS A 107 -22.60 18.54 -7.09
C LYS A 107 -23.00 18.82 -8.55
N GLU A 108 -22.24 19.65 -9.26
CA GLU A 108 -22.57 20.15 -10.60
C GLU A 108 -21.33 20.18 -11.51
N GLY A 109 -21.57 20.12 -12.82
CA GLY A 109 -20.53 20.15 -13.85
C GLY A 109 -19.91 18.77 -14.14
N PHE A 110 -18.96 18.73 -15.08
CA PHE A 110 -18.35 17.48 -15.55
C PHE A 110 -17.62 16.68 -14.47
N ALA A 111 -17.21 17.33 -13.38
CA ALA A 111 -16.53 16.65 -12.27
C ALA A 111 -17.48 15.84 -11.36
N ALA A 112 -18.80 16.06 -11.45
CA ALA A 112 -19.78 15.47 -10.52
C ALA A 112 -19.85 13.93 -10.60
N ASP A 113 -19.55 13.35 -11.77
CA ASP A 113 -19.60 11.90 -11.99
C ASP A 113 -18.32 11.17 -11.55
N TYR A 114 -17.32 11.89 -11.04
CA TYR A 114 -16.04 11.33 -10.59
C TYR A 114 -16.06 11.05 -9.09
N ALA A 115 -15.24 10.09 -8.64
CA ALA A 115 -15.13 9.75 -7.22
C ALA A 115 -14.61 10.93 -6.37
N ALA A 116 -13.70 11.73 -6.96
CA ALA A 116 -13.14 12.95 -6.41
C ALA A 116 -12.46 13.79 -7.52
N ARG A 117 -12.10 15.03 -7.19
CA ARG A 117 -11.21 15.89 -7.98
C ARG A 117 -9.80 15.78 -7.44
N PHE A 118 -8.83 15.55 -8.32
CA PHE A 118 -7.41 15.70 -8.01
C PHE A 118 -6.97 17.10 -8.41
N VAL A 119 -6.78 17.97 -7.41
CA VAL A 119 -6.29 19.35 -7.58
C VAL A 119 -4.79 19.31 -7.80
N VAL A 120 -4.36 19.66 -9.01
CA VAL A 120 -2.94 19.57 -9.40
C VAL A 120 -2.20 20.83 -8.96
N ASP A 121 -1.35 20.68 -7.97
CA ASP A 121 -0.41 21.73 -7.55
C ASP A 121 0.77 21.83 -8.52
N LYS A 122 1.31 20.70 -8.98
CA LYS A 122 2.50 20.63 -9.85
C LYS A 122 2.40 19.47 -10.83
N ILE A 123 2.91 19.67 -12.04
CA ILE A 123 3.20 18.56 -12.98
C ILE A 123 4.63 18.09 -12.70
N ASN A 124 4.86 16.79 -12.60
CA ASN A 124 6.20 16.21 -12.61
C ASN A 124 6.61 15.83 -14.04
N LEU A 125 5.72 15.11 -14.74
CA LEU A 125 5.84 14.71 -16.13
C LEU A 125 4.44 14.63 -16.76
N LEU A 126 4.29 15.11 -17.98
CA LEU A 126 3.15 14.81 -18.83
C LEU A 126 3.68 14.50 -20.22
N THR A 127 3.33 13.36 -20.82
CA THR A 127 3.93 12.92 -22.08
C THR A 127 2.97 12.14 -22.95
N ALA A 128 3.01 12.37 -24.26
CA ALA A 128 2.34 11.54 -25.25
C ALA A 128 3.20 10.32 -25.67
N GLU A 129 4.43 10.23 -25.16
CA GLU A 129 5.36 9.17 -25.52
C GLU A 129 5.25 7.96 -24.59
N ASN A 130 5.15 6.79 -25.21
CA ASN A 130 5.14 5.50 -24.53
C ASN A 130 4.01 5.40 -23.49
N THR A 131 2.80 5.08 -23.95
CA THR A 131 1.60 4.95 -23.11
C THR A 131 1.67 3.80 -22.11
N GLN A 132 2.64 2.87 -22.22
CA GLN A 132 2.81 1.75 -21.28
C GLN A 132 3.66 2.09 -20.04
N ARG A 133 3.90 3.38 -19.75
CA ARG A 133 4.68 3.82 -18.58
C ARG A 133 4.10 3.39 -17.23
N CYS A 134 2.80 3.07 -17.13
CA CYS A 134 2.24 2.47 -15.91
C CYS A 134 2.81 1.08 -15.59
N ALA A 135 3.33 0.35 -16.57
CA ALA A 135 4.01 -0.94 -16.34
C ALA A 135 5.45 -0.77 -15.84
N GLN A 136 6.00 0.45 -15.87
CA GLN A 136 7.36 0.70 -15.40
C GLN A 136 7.39 0.90 -13.88
N PRO A 137 8.44 0.40 -13.20
CA PRO A 137 8.62 0.65 -11.78
C PRO A 137 8.75 2.16 -11.51
N ALA A 138 8.44 2.55 -10.28
CA ALA A 138 8.69 3.91 -9.82
C ALA A 138 10.16 4.29 -10.07
N GLN A 139 10.35 5.47 -10.65
CA GLN A 139 11.65 6.01 -11.02
C GLN A 139 12.09 7.03 -9.97
N PRO A 140 13.38 7.04 -9.61
CA PRO A 140 13.91 8.07 -8.74
C PRO A 140 13.94 9.43 -9.44
N THR A 141 14.29 10.46 -8.68
CA THR A 141 14.60 11.77 -9.25
C THR A 141 15.67 11.64 -10.33
N LYS A 142 15.52 12.36 -11.45
CA LYS A 142 16.50 12.42 -12.53
C LYS A 142 16.58 13.81 -13.12
N ALA A 143 17.76 14.15 -13.65
CA ALA A 143 17.98 15.35 -14.44
C ALA A 143 18.70 14.98 -15.73
N PHE A 144 18.42 15.67 -16.83
CA PHE A 144 19.01 15.34 -18.13
C PHE A 144 18.93 16.55 -19.07
N GLY A 145 19.75 16.55 -20.11
CA GLY A 145 19.70 17.53 -21.20
C GLY A 145 20.32 16.99 -22.48
N ASN A 146 20.01 17.65 -23.60
CA ASN A 146 20.29 17.12 -24.94
C ASN A 146 21.52 17.74 -25.61
N GLU A 147 21.96 18.94 -25.19
CA GLU A 147 23.09 19.65 -25.79
C GLU A 147 24.07 20.19 -24.74
N PRO A 148 25.17 19.47 -24.43
CA PRO A 148 25.48 18.09 -24.86
C PRO A 148 24.50 17.07 -24.24
N PHE A 149 24.48 15.81 -24.71
CA PHE A 149 23.66 14.77 -24.08
C PHE A 149 24.25 14.35 -22.73
N TRP A 150 23.51 14.60 -21.65
CA TRP A 150 23.90 14.26 -20.28
C TRP A 150 22.69 13.81 -19.45
N SER A 151 22.95 13.00 -18.42
CA SER A 151 21.95 12.60 -17.45
C SER A 151 22.54 12.42 -16.05
N VAL A 152 21.72 12.66 -15.04
CA VAL A 152 21.99 12.39 -13.64
C VAL A 152 20.86 11.53 -13.09
N GLN A 153 21.22 10.42 -12.46
CA GLN A 153 20.31 9.55 -11.70
C GLN A 153 20.73 9.55 -10.23
N PHE A 154 19.76 9.56 -9.32
CA PHE A 154 20.00 9.48 -7.89
C PHE A 154 20.19 8.02 -7.47
N ALA A 155 21.27 7.72 -6.76
CA ALA A 155 21.57 6.42 -6.17
C ALA A 155 22.06 6.63 -4.73
N ASP A 156 21.22 6.33 -3.75
CA ASP A 156 21.48 6.54 -2.32
C ASP A 156 21.94 7.98 -1.99
N ASN A 157 23.17 8.13 -1.47
CA ASN A 157 23.78 9.42 -1.13
C ASN A 157 24.64 10.02 -2.26
N ALA A 158 24.53 9.49 -3.48
CA ALA A 158 25.32 9.93 -4.62
C ALA A 158 24.47 10.22 -5.86
N LEU A 159 25.04 11.03 -6.75
CA LEU A 159 24.53 11.26 -8.09
C LEU A 159 25.38 10.48 -9.09
N LYS A 160 24.75 9.65 -9.91
CA LYS A 160 25.40 9.02 -11.06
C LYS A 160 25.26 9.95 -12.26
N PHE A 161 26.32 10.68 -12.59
CA PHE A 161 26.42 11.51 -13.78
C PHE A 161 26.88 10.65 -14.98
N SER A 162 26.26 10.87 -16.14
CA SER A 162 26.63 10.18 -17.38
C SER A 162 26.57 11.16 -18.54
N GLN A 163 27.59 11.12 -19.39
CA GLN A 163 27.70 11.91 -20.60
C GLN A 163 28.04 10.98 -21.77
N MET A 164 27.46 11.22 -22.94
CA MET A 164 27.73 10.40 -24.12
C MET A 164 29.24 10.39 -24.45
N GLY A 165 29.80 9.20 -24.61
CA GLY A 165 31.22 8.99 -24.93
C GLY A 165 32.17 9.11 -23.74
N GLN A 166 31.67 9.19 -22.51
CA GLN A 166 32.48 9.21 -21.28
C GLN A 166 32.01 8.14 -20.29
N GLU A 167 32.89 7.70 -19.39
CA GLU A 167 32.51 6.84 -18.27
C GLU A 167 31.62 7.59 -17.28
N ALA A 168 30.67 6.87 -16.69
CA ALA A 168 29.78 7.43 -15.68
C ALA A 168 30.58 7.81 -14.42
N GLN A 169 30.31 9.00 -13.88
CA GLN A 169 30.96 9.52 -12.69
C GLN A 169 30.00 9.48 -11.51
N GLN A 170 30.50 9.04 -10.35
CA GLN A 170 29.76 9.10 -9.10
C GLN A 170 30.13 10.38 -8.34
N LEU A 171 29.12 11.17 -7.98
CA LEU A 171 29.25 12.44 -7.29
C LEU A 171 28.62 12.32 -5.90
N GLU A 172 29.45 12.14 -4.88
CA GLU A 172 29.01 12.02 -3.49
C GLU A 172 28.42 13.34 -2.97
N LEU A 173 27.21 13.28 -2.42
CA LEU A 173 26.51 14.45 -1.92
C LEU A 173 27.10 14.90 -0.57
N THR A 174 27.47 16.18 -0.49
CA THR A 174 27.91 16.82 0.75
C THR A 174 26.78 17.57 1.44
N THR A 175 25.83 18.11 0.69
CA THR A 175 24.69 18.84 1.23
C THR A 175 23.48 18.72 0.33
N THR A 176 22.30 18.53 0.94
CA THR A 176 21.00 18.54 0.26
C THR A 176 20.13 19.62 0.89
N LYS A 177 19.60 20.53 0.06
CA LYS A 177 18.60 21.53 0.46
C LYS A 177 17.35 21.38 -0.42
N ILE A 178 16.22 21.08 0.20
CA ILE A 178 14.95 20.84 -0.50
C ILE A 178 13.94 21.90 -0.05
N GLU A 179 13.49 22.71 -1.00
CA GLU A 179 12.42 23.71 -0.87
C GLU A 179 11.26 23.32 -1.80
N ALA A 180 10.11 23.98 -1.67
CA ALA A 180 8.90 23.61 -2.43
C ALA A 180 9.07 23.79 -3.94
N ASP A 181 9.82 24.79 -4.36
CA ASP A 181 10.05 25.22 -5.75
C ASP A 181 11.51 25.06 -6.19
N ARG A 182 12.41 24.65 -5.29
CA ARG A 182 13.84 24.55 -5.56
C ARG A 182 14.51 23.41 -4.81
N ARG A 183 15.39 22.67 -5.48
CA ARG A 183 16.20 21.61 -4.86
C ARG A 183 17.67 21.83 -5.21
N ARG A 184 18.55 21.86 -4.20
CA ARG A 184 20.00 22.01 -4.38
C ARG A 184 20.71 20.82 -3.78
N TYR A 185 21.54 20.18 -4.60
CA TYR A 185 22.38 19.06 -4.23
C TYR A 185 23.83 19.46 -4.48
N THR A 186 24.61 19.60 -3.42
CA THR A 186 26.02 20.01 -3.49
C THR A 186 26.92 18.80 -3.34
N PHE A 187 28.01 18.77 -4.09
CA PHE A 187 29.06 17.76 -4.04
C PHE A 187 30.43 18.45 -4.15
N SER A 188 31.52 17.70 -3.97
CA SER A 188 32.87 18.26 -3.76
C SER A 188 33.36 19.23 -4.84
N ASN A 189 32.95 19.04 -6.10
CA ASN A 189 33.38 19.83 -7.25
C ASN A 189 32.21 20.50 -8.00
N GLY A 190 31.05 20.68 -7.37
CA GLY A 190 29.90 21.27 -8.05
C GLY A 190 28.56 21.19 -7.34
N GLN A 191 27.50 21.42 -8.11
CA GLN A 191 26.13 21.34 -7.62
C GLN A 191 25.13 20.98 -8.73
N LEU A 192 24.06 20.29 -8.37
CA LEU A 192 22.84 20.14 -9.17
C LEU A 192 21.73 20.97 -8.55
N GLU A 193 21.16 21.88 -9.34
CA GLU A 193 20.02 22.69 -8.95
C GLU A 193 18.81 22.36 -9.82
N LEU A 194 17.68 22.03 -9.18
CA LEU A 194 16.39 21.82 -9.83
C LEU A 194 15.44 22.96 -9.44
N ASN A 195 14.82 23.60 -10.43
CA ASN A 195 13.86 24.68 -10.22
C ASN A 195 12.51 24.31 -10.83
N LEU A 196 11.43 24.50 -10.07
CA LEU A 196 10.04 24.24 -10.46
C LEU A 196 9.65 25.21 -11.57
N ARG A 197 9.74 24.74 -12.81
CA ARG A 197 9.47 25.49 -14.02
C ARG A 197 9.27 24.51 -15.16
N SER A 198 8.19 24.70 -15.92
CA SER A 198 7.95 23.92 -17.14
C SER A 198 9.19 23.88 -18.00
N CYS A 199 9.60 22.68 -18.34
CA CYS A 199 10.73 22.40 -19.20
C CYS A 199 10.25 21.45 -20.30
N SER A 200 10.62 21.77 -21.54
CA SER A 200 10.46 20.88 -22.68
C SER A 200 11.83 20.79 -23.33
N ASP A 201 12.19 19.60 -23.77
CA ASP A 201 13.48 19.34 -24.40
C ASP A 201 13.46 19.60 -25.92
N GLY A 202 12.33 20.10 -26.44
CA GLY A 202 12.12 20.50 -27.83
C GLY A 202 12.02 19.36 -28.84
N MET A 203 12.35 18.14 -28.43
CA MET A 203 12.41 16.95 -29.30
C MET A 203 11.41 15.87 -28.90
N SER A 204 10.96 15.87 -27.64
CA SER A 204 9.96 14.93 -27.15
C SER A 204 8.59 15.59 -27.02
N ASP A 205 7.54 14.80 -27.23
CA ASP A 205 6.16 15.20 -26.88
C ASP A 205 5.94 15.08 -25.37
N SER A 206 6.82 15.73 -24.59
CA SER A 206 6.84 15.70 -23.13
C SER A 206 6.96 17.10 -22.53
N LEU A 207 6.22 17.29 -21.44
CA LEU A 207 6.29 18.42 -20.53
C LEU A 207 6.84 17.94 -19.19
N TYR A 208 8.00 18.48 -18.80
CA TYR A 208 8.63 18.22 -17.52
C TYR A 208 8.35 19.36 -16.55
N GLY A 209 8.11 19.03 -15.28
CA GLY A 209 7.82 20.00 -14.23
C GLY A 209 9.00 20.84 -13.77
N TRP A 210 10.21 20.33 -14.00
CA TRP A 210 11.43 20.88 -13.43
C TRP A 210 12.46 21.16 -14.52
N SER A 211 13.12 22.30 -14.36
CA SER A 211 14.36 22.62 -15.07
C SER A 211 15.55 22.25 -14.20
N SER A 212 16.65 21.85 -14.83
CA SER A 212 17.89 21.45 -14.17
C SER A 212 19.07 22.30 -14.62
N THR A 213 19.96 22.61 -13.67
CA THR A 213 21.27 23.20 -13.92
C THR A 213 22.31 22.46 -13.09
N LEU A 214 23.22 21.78 -13.77
CA LEU A 214 24.32 21.03 -13.17
C LEU A 214 25.64 21.76 -13.46
N THR A 215 26.40 22.07 -12.42
CA THR A 215 27.75 22.62 -12.53
C THR A 215 28.76 21.60 -12.02
N ILE A 216 29.78 21.27 -12.81
CA ILE A 216 30.91 20.40 -12.42
C ILE A 216 32.20 21.11 -12.86
N GLY A 217 33.00 21.58 -11.89
CA GLY A 217 34.12 22.49 -12.18
C GLY A 217 33.63 23.74 -12.92
N ASP A 218 34.24 24.06 -14.06
CA ASP A 218 33.87 25.21 -14.91
C ASP A 218 32.75 24.90 -15.92
N LYS A 219 32.29 23.64 -16.00
CA LYS A 219 31.26 23.23 -16.96
C LYS A 219 29.88 23.40 -16.36
N THR A 220 28.96 23.94 -17.16
CA THR A 220 27.54 24.07 -16.80
C THR A 220 26.67 23.35 -17.83
N TYR A 221 25.80 22.49 -17.34
CA TYR A 221 24.84 21.72 -18.13
C TYR A 221 23.44 22.17 -17.77
N ARG A 222 22.59 22.37 -18.78
CA ARG A 222 21.18 22.77 -18.61
C ARG A 222 20.27 21.72 -19.22
N GLY A 223 19.08 21.58 -18.66
CA GLY A 223 18.09 20.65 -19.18
C GLY A 223 16.83 20.58 -18.32
N CYS A 224 16.16 19.43 -18.36
CA CYS A 224 14.94 19.15 -17.60
C CYS A 224 15.22 18.18 -16.45
N ALA A 225 14.21 18.00 -15.61
CA ALA A 225 14.23 17.04 -14.52
C ALA A 225 12.83 16.52 -14.20
N THR A 226 12.79 15.33 -13.61
CA THR A 226 11.62 14.80 -12.90
C THR A 226 12.04 14.45 -11.49
N LEU A 227 11.14 14.66 -10.54
CA LEU A 227 11.29 14.14 -9.18
C LEU A 227 10.94 12.66 -9.15
N SER A 228 11.29 12.00 -8.04
CA SER A 228 10.78 10.66 -7.74
C SER A 228 9.27 10.64 -7.91
N ASN A 229 8.79 9.65 -8.66
CA ASN A 229 7.37 9.47 -8.96
C ASN A 229 6.72 8.40 -8.08
N GLN A 230 7.37 8.07 -6.96
CA GLN A 230 6.86 7.24 -5.90
C GLN A 230 5.96 8.07 -4.99
N ASP A 231 4.75 7.58 -4.74
CA ASP A 231 3.91 8.14 -3.70
C ASP A 231 4.37 7.67 -2.31
N THR A 232 4.81 8.61 -1.49
CA THR A 232 5.29 8.36 -0.13
C THR A 232 4.17 8.12 0.88
N THR A 233 2.91 8.37 0.51
CA THR A 233 1.74 8.20 1.38
C THR A 233 1.14 6.79 1.34
N GLN A 234 1.60 5.94 0.41
CA GLN A 234 1.16 4.55 0.22
C GLN A 234 1.23 3.67 1.49
N ARG A 235 1.98 4.05 2.51
CA ARG A 235 2.01 3.34 3.80
C ARG A 235 0.62 3.24 4.48
N TRP A 236 -0.27 4.19 4.18
CA TRP A 236 -1.66 4.20 4.67
C TRP A 236 -2.56 3.27 3.89
N ALA A 237 -2.19 2.87 2.66
CA ALA A 237 -2.99 1.93 1.88
C ALA A 237 -2.98 0.55 2.56
N ALA A 238 -4.13 0.16 3.11
CA ALA A 238 -4.36 -1.12 3.77
C ALA A 238 -5.85 -1.31 4.05
N THR A 239 -6.21 -2.50 4.51
CA THR A 239 -7.49 -2.73 5.19
C THR A 239 -7.29 -2.48 6.69
N TYR A 240 -8.28 -1.87 7.34
CA TYR A 240 -8.33 -1.60 8.77
C TYR A 240 -9.67 -2.08 9.32
N GLN A 241 -9.70 -2.68 10.50
CA GLN A 241 -10.91 -3.26 11.08
C GLN A 241 -11.08 -2.83 12.53
N ALA A 242 -12.32 -2.53 12.93
CA ALA A 242 -12.64 -2.33 14.33
C ALA A 242 -12.58 -3.66 15.08
N GLN A 243 -12.11 -3.63 16.33
CA GLN A 243 -12.17 -4.82 17.19
C GLN A 243 -13.62 -5.14 17.52
N ALA A 244 -14.02 -6.40 17.38
CA ALA A 244 -15.36 -6.85 17.74
C ALA A 244 -15.55 -6.69 19.26
N SER A 245 -16.33 -5.69 19.68
CA SER A 245 -16.86 -5.64 21.04
C SER A 245 -17.98 -6.67 21.16
N GLN A 246 -18.00 -7.44 22.26
CA GLN A 246 -19.00 -8.52 22.48
C GLN A 246 -20.46 -8.03 22.42
N ASN A 247 -20.69 -6.71 22.48
CA ASN A 247 -22.01 -6.09 22.42
C ASN A 247 -22.18 -5.06 21.28
N ALA A 248 -21.22 -4.92 20.36
CA ALA A 248 -21.36 -3.97 19.26
C ALA A 248 -22.36 -4.50 18.21
N PRO A 249 -23.40 -3.74 17.84
CA PRO A 249 -24.44 -4.20 16.91
C PRO A 249 -23.93 -4.37 15.46
N PHE A 250 -22.72 -3.89 15.17
CA PHE A 250 -22.08 -3.98 13.86
C PHE A 250 -20.55 -4.02 13.97
N SER A 251 -19.88 -4.55 12.94
CA SER A 251 -18.44 -4.41 12.73
C SER A 251 -18.15 -3.31 11.69
N VAL A 252 -16.96 -2.72 11.75
CA VAL A 252 -16.51 -1.68 10.82
C VAL A 252 -15.22 -2.12 10.14
N SER A 253 -15.18 -2.03 8.82
CA SER A 253 -13.98 -2.25 8.00
C SER A 253 -13.73 -1.04 7.12
N LEU A 254 -12.53 -0.47 7.16
CA LEU A 254 -12.07 0.60 6.30
C LEU A 254 -11.00 0.06 5.36
N VAL A 255 -11.25 0.11 4.05
CA VAL A 255 -10.26 -0.20 3.02
C VAL A 255 -9.76 1.11 2.43
N MET A 256 -8.46 1.38 2.57
CA MET A 256 -7.75 2.45 1.88
C MET A 256 -6.89 1.83 0.79
N ASN A 257 -7.22 2.07 -0.47
CA ASN A 257 -6.54 1.47 -1.62
C ASN A 257 -5.33 2.31 -2.09
N PRO A 258 -4.35 1.69 -2.77
CA PRO A 258 -3.20 2.41 -3.34
C PRO A 258 -3.56 3.52 -4.33
N ASP A 259 -4.75 3.47 -4.93
CA ASP A 259 -5.26 4.49 -5.84
C ASP A 259 -5.94 5.67 -5.14
N HIS A 260 -5.80 5.78 -3.81
CA HIS A 260 -6.43 6.77 -2.94
C HIS A 260 -7.95 6.64 -2.75
N THR A 261 -8.58 5.58 -3.27
CA THR A 261 -9.98 5.32 -2.92
C THR A 261 -10.11 4.75 -1.52
N ALA A 262 -11.21 5.10 -0.86
CA ALA A 262 -11.56 4.60 0.47
C ALA A 262 -12.97 3.98 0.46
N SER A 263 -13.14 2.89 1.20
CA SER A 263 -14.43 2.26 1.42
C SER A 263 -14.59 1.88 2.89
N THR A 264 -15.61 2.41 3.56
CA THR A 264 -15.98 2.03 4.93
C THR A 264 -17.23 1.16 4.87
N THR A 265 -17.12 -0.09 5.32
CA THR A 265 -18.21 -1.06 5.39
C THR A 265 -18.63 -1.25 6.84
N TYR A 266 -19.94 -1.14 7.09
CA TYR A 266 -20.59 -1.44 8.36
C TYR A 266 -21.42 -2.72 8.19
N SER A 267 -21.03 -3.80 8.86
CA SER A 267 -21.71 -5.10 8.75
C SER A 267 -22.47 -5.38 10.04
N TYR A 268 -23.79 -5.58 9.95
CA TYR A 268 -24.66 -5.70 11.12
C TYR A 268 -24.83 -7.16 11.56
N GLN A 269 -24.72 -7.42 12.86
CA GLN A 269 -24.81 -8.78 13.42
C GLN A 269 -26.23 -9.37 13.34
N ASN A 270 -27.25 -8.55 13.08
CA ASN A 270 -28.65 -8.97 12.96
C ASN A 270 -29.01 -9.54 11.58
N GLY A 271 -28.03 -9.72 10.68
CA GLY A 271 -28.26 -10.19 9.31
C GLY A 271 -28.82 -9.13 8.36
N GLY A 272 -28.81 -7.85 8.77
CA GLY A 272 -29.11 -6.73 7.88
C GLY A 272 -28.05 -6.57 6.79
N SER A 273 -28.42 -5.96 5.67
CA SER A 273 -27.49 -5.67 4.58
C SER A 273 -26.39 -4.71 5.03
N ASP A 274 -25.17 -4.96 4.58
CA ASP A 274 -24.02 -4.10 4.84
C ASP A 274 -24.25 -2.69 4.32
N THR A 275 -23.82 -1.71 5.11
CA THR A 275 -23.77 -0.31 4.70
C THR A 275 -22.37 0.03 4.21
N VAL A 276 -22.27 0.49 2.96
CA VAL A 276 -20.99 0.85 2.35
C VAL A 276 -20.95 2.34 2.05
N GLU A 277 -19.98 3.02 2.66
CA GLU A 277 -19.59 4.38 2.36
C GLU A 277 -18.35 4.34 1.46
N LYS A 278 -18.37 5.05 0.33
CA LYS A 278 -17.26 5.16 -0.62
C LYS A 278 -16.78 6.59 -0.72
N GLY A 279 -15.49 6.76 -0.96
CA GLY A 279 -14.88 8.05 -1.22
C GLY A 279 -13.36 7.91 -1.39
N PHE A 280 -12.59 8.75 -0.71
CA PHE A 280 -11.14 8.79 -0.86
C PHE A 280 -10.40 9.04 0.46
N TRP A 281 -9.09 8.83 0.45
CA TRP A 281 -8.21 9.12 1.59
C TRP A 281 -6.97 9.91 1.17
N GLN A 282 -6.45 10.72 2.11
CA GLN A 282 -5.20 11.47 1.93
C GLN A 282 -4.50 11.77 3.25
N GLN A 283 -3.17 11.78 3.24
CA GLN A 283 -2.35 12.09 4.42
C GLN A 283 -2.45 13.59 4.74
N LEU A 284 -2.65 13.94 6.02
CA LEU A 284 -2.55 15.32 6.50
C LEU A 284 -1.15 15.62 7.06
N ASN A 285 -0.61 14.68 7.83
CA ASN A 285 0.71 14.75 8.42
C ASN A 285 1.21 13.32 8.74
N PRO A 286 2.44 13.13 9.26
CA PRO A 286 2.98 11.79 9.52
C PRO A 286 2.16 10.92 10.49
N ASN A 287 1.21 11.48 11.24
CA ASN A 287 0.42 10.72 12.20
C ASN A 287 -1.09 10.83 11.95
N GLN A 288 -1.54 11.54 10.91
CA GLN A 288 -2.95 11.70 10.62
C GLN A 288 -3.27 11.51 9.13
N VAL A 289 -4.37 10.78 8.89
CA VAL A 289 -4.96 10.56 7.58
C VAL A 289 -6.42 11.03 7.60
N GLN A 290 -6.82 11.73 6.55
CA GLN A 290 -8.19 12.14 6.31
C GLN A 290 -8.86 11.09 5.42
N VAL A 291 -10.06 10.67 5.80
CA VAL A 291 -10.95 9.86 4.97
C VAL A 291 -12.21 10.68 4.72
N VAL A 292 -12.55 10.86 3.44
CA VAL A 292 -13.72 11.61 2.99
C VAL A 292 -14.65 10.65 2.27
N GLY A 293 -15.84 10.43 2.82
CA GLY A 293 -16.93 9.76 2.12
C GLY A 293 -17.63 10.72 1.17
N THR A 294 -17.91 10.26 -0.04
CA THR A 294 -18.67 11.00 -1.05
C THR A 294 -20.00 10.34 -1.37
N HIS A 295 -20.14 9.04 -1.09
CA HIS A 295 -21.35 8.26 -1.34
C HIS A 295 -21.63 7.28 -0.20
N LEU A 296 -22.90 7.18 0.21
CA LEU A 296 -23.40 6.15 1.13
C LEU A 296 -24.48 5.34 0.41
N GLN A 297 -24.28 4.03 0.27
CA GLN A 297 -25.19 3.15 -0.48
C GLN A 297 -25.53 3.67 -1.90
N GLY A 298 -24.53 4.29 -2.55
CA GLY A 298 -24.69 4.90 -3.87
C GLY A 298 -25.40 6.26 -3.90
N GLN A 299 -25.83 6.80 -2.76
CA GLN A 299 -26.40 8.15 -2.66
C GLN A 299 -25.31 9.16 -2.26
N PRO A 300 -25.26 10.36 -2.87
CA PRO A 300 -24.29 11.39 -2.50
C PRO A 300 -24.42 11.78 -1.01
N LEU A 301 -23.32 11.63 -0.27
CA LEU A 301 -23.20 12.05 1.12
C LEU A 301 -21.75 12.46 1.39
N THR A 302 -21.54 13.69 1.83
CA THR A 302 -20.22 14.15 2.24
C THR A 302 -20.03 13.91 3.73
N SER A 303 -19.16 12.96 4.05
CA SER A 303 -18.70 12.64 5.41
C SER A 303 -17.19 12.80 5.48
N GLU A 304 -16.66 13.18 6.63
CA GLU A 304 -15.24 13.40 6.83
C GLU A 304 -14.83 12.89 8.21
N ARG A 305 -13.78 12.06 8.24
CA ARG A 305 -13.17 11.53 9.46
C ARG A 305 -11.67 11.75 9.43
N LEU A 306 -11.12 12.26 10.53
CA LEU A 306 -9.68 12.39 10.73
C LEU A 306 -9.21 11.27 11.65
N TYR A 307 -8.43 10.35 11.10
CA TYR A 307 -7.83 9.28 11.87
C TYR A 307 -6.44 9.68 12.32
N THR A 308 -6.14 9.44 13.60
CA THR A 308 -4.79 9.59 14.17
C THR A 308 -4.19 8.21 14.38
N GLU A 309 -3.00 7.99 13.83
CA GLU A 309 -2.22 6.78 14.04
C GLU A 309 -1.45 6.87 15.35
N LYS A 310 -1.69 5.90 16.24
CA LYS A 310 -0.94 5.70 17.47
C LYS A 310 -0.91 4.21 17.82
N ASP A 311 0.25 3.69 18.19
CA ASP A 311 0.43 2.29 18.62
C ASP A 311 -0.15 1.28 17.60
N HIS A 312 0.08 1.52 16.30
CA HIS A 312 -0.44 0.75 15.15
C HIS A 312 -1.97 0.72 14.99
N THR A 313 -2.68 1.60 15.68
CA THR A 313 -4.14 1.77 15.56
C THR A 313 -4.48 3.12 14.94
N LEU A 314 -5.58 3.18 14.20
CA LEU A 314 -6.18 4.40 13.69
C LEU A 314 -7.38 4.77 14.55
N THR A 315 -7.35 5.94 15.18
CA THR A 315 -8.46 6.41 16.01
C THR A 315 -9.08 7.67 15.43
N ALA A 316 -10.40 7.68 15.23
CA ALA A 316 -11.19 8.87 14.94
C ALA A 316 -12.18 9.10 16.08
N LYS A 317 -12.17 10.29 16.70
CA LYS A 317 -13.11 10.62 17.80
C LYS A 317 -14.36 11.34 17.31
N GLN A 318 -14.25 11.97 16.15
CA GLN A 318 -15.27 12.83 15.58
C GLN A 318 -15.46 12.49 14.11
N GLU A 319 -16.66 12.73 13.64
CA GLU A 319 -17.06 12.65 12.25
C GLU A 319 -17.78 13.94 11.89
N LYS A 320 -17.56 14.44 10.68
CA LYS A 320 -18.31 15.55 10.14
C LYS A 320 -19.21 15.03 9.01
N VAL A 321 -20.51 15.29 9.10
CA VAL A 321 -21.47 14.98 8.04
C VAL A 321 -22.08 16.28 7.54
N GLY A 322 -21.87 16.60 6.26
CA GLY A 322 -22.17 17.91 5.72
C GLY A 322 -21.39 19.01 6.44
N SER A 323 -22.10 19.91 7.14
CA SER A 323 -21.50 21.03 7.89
C SER A 323 -21.42 20.79 9.40
N VAL A 324 -21.90 19.65 9.90
CA VAL A 324 -22.06 19.40 11.34
C VAL A 324 -21.02 18.36 11.78
N VAL A 325 -20.35 18.66 12.89
CA VAL A 325 -19.39 17.75 13.54
C VAL A 325 -20.08 17.02 14.69
N TYR A 326 -19.92 15.71 14.74
CA TYR A 326 -20.47 14.80 15.73
C TYR A 326 -19.33 14.07 16.45
N ASP A 327 -19.51 13.83 17.75
CA ASP A 327 -18.68 12.89 18.48
C ASP A 327 -19.12 11.46 18.14
N ILE A 328 -18.14 10.59 17.84
CA ILE A 328 -18.39 9.16 17.63
C ILE A 328 -18.58 8.52 19.00
N ALA A 329 -19.61 7.69 19.14
CA ALA A 329 -19.98 7.05 20.41
C ALA A 329 -18.82 6.24 21.04
N GLU A 330 -18.92 5.97 22.34
CA GLU A 330 -17.99 5.12 23.10
C GLU A 330 -16.51 5.56 23.06
N GLY A 331 -16.25 6.85 22.83
CA GLY A 331 -14.91 7.44 22.86
C GLY A 331 -14.17 7.44 21.52
N GLY A 332 -14.83 6.99 20.44
CA GLY A 332 -14.32 7.03 19.07
C GLY A 332 -14.38 5.71 18.34
N LEU A 333 -14.02 5.74 17.07
CA LEU A 333 -13.78 4.57 16.23
C LEU A 333 -12.28 4.25 16.22
N THR A 334 -11.92 3.11 16.79
CA THR A 334 -10.55 2.57 16.76
C THR A 334 -10.48 1.42 15.77
N LEU A 335 -9.57 1.53 14.80
CA LEU A 335 -9.35 0.53 13.76
C LEU A 335 -7.92 0.00 13.83
N TYR A 336 -7.78 -1.29 13.60
CA TYR A 336 -6.51 -2.00 13.57
C TYR A 336 -6.19 -2.32 12.11
N LYS A 337 -4.98 -2.02 11.65
CA LYS A 337 -4.56 -2.43 10.32
C LYS A 337 -4.69 -3.95 10.24
N ALA A 338 -5.44 -4.46 9.28
CA ALA A 338 -5.58 -5.89 9.02
C ALA A 338 -4.17 -6.43 8.70
N GLY A 339 -3.64 -7.27 9.59
CA GLY A 339 -2.24 -7.69 9.62
C GLY A 339 -1.45 -7.24 10.88
N ASN A 340 -1.93 -6.21 11.59
CA ASN A 340 -1.49 -5.76 12.92
C ASN A 340 -2.68 -5.79 13.90
N ALA A 341 -3.22 -6.97 14.15
CA ALA A 341 -3.87 -7.19 15.44
C ALA A 341 -2.75 -7.17 16.48
N HIS A 342 -2.79 -6.23 17.43
CA HIS A 342 -1.96 -6.35 18.62
C HIS A 342 -2.42 -7.59 19.35
N SER A 343 -1.66 -8.65 19.11
CA SER A 343 -1.57 -9.85 19.90
C SER A 343 -1.67 -9.53 21.39
N SER A 344 -2.79 -9.87 22.00
CA SER A 344 -2.71 -10.69 23.20
C SER A 344 -2.02 -11.98 22.76
N GLN A 345 -0.68 -11.98 22.78
CA GLN A 345 0.21 -13.10 22.50
C GLN A 345 -0.30 -14.17 21.52
N GLN A 346 -0.07 -13.99 20.22
CA GLN A 346 0.27 -15.08 19.28
C GLN A 346 0.74 -14.50 17.93
N THR A 347 2.06 -14.49 17.76
CA THR A 347 2.90 -14.60 16.54
C THR A 347 2.45 -13.97 15.21
N VAL A 348 3.26 -12.99 14.78
CA VAL A 348 3.52 -12.51 13.40
C VAL A 348 3.23 -13.57 12.32
N ALA A 349 2.27 -13.33 11.44
CA ALA A 349 2.23 -14.02 10.16
C ALA A 349 3.20 -13.30 9.21
N ASP A 350 4.37 -13.91 8.99
CA ASP A 350 5.27 -13.57 7.91
C ASP A 350 4.48 -13.36 6.61
N SER A 351 4.88 -12.42 5.75
CA SER A 351 4.35 -12.30 4.37
C SER A 351 4.51 -13.60 3.55
N ASN A 352 5.30 -14.53 4.08
CA ASN A 352 5.53 -15.88 3.60
C ASN A 352 4.71 -16.95 4.35
N LYS A 353 3.70 -16.61 5.16
CA LYS A 353 2.91 -17.56 5.94
C LYS A 353 1.41 -17.30 5.75
N VAL A 354 0.77 -18.17 4.98
CA VAL A 354 -0.65 -18.13 4.66
C VAL A 354 -1.38 -19.14 5.55
N PRO A 355 -2.10 -18.71 6.60
CA PRO A 355 -2.82 -19.62 7.48
C PRO A 355 -4.07 -20.16 6.79
N SER A 356 -4.56 -21.29 7.30
CA SER A 356 -5.87 -21.81 6.91
C SER A 356 -7.01 -21.19 7.71
N SER A 357 -8.20 -21.21 7.14
CA SER A 357 -9.45 -20.74 7.74
C SER A 357 -10.35 -21.91 8.13
N ALA A 358 -11.05 -21.74 9.25
CA ALA A 358 -12.17 -22.57 9.67
C ALA A 358 -13.50 -21.78 9.66
N GLU A 359 -13.52 -20.63 8.99
CA GLU A 359 -14.75 -19.84 8.81
C GLU A 359 -15.58 -20.41 7.66
N PHE A 360 -16.90 -20.44 7.85
CA PHE A 360 -17.82 -20.89 6.82
C PHE A 360 -17.81 -19.91 5.63
N ASN A 361 -17.62 -20.44 4.42
CA ASN A 361 -17.75 -19.70 3.19
C ASN A 361 -18.68 -20.46 2.23
N PRO A 362 -19.78 -19.85 1.74
CA PRO A 362 -20.79 -20.53 0.94
C PRO A 362 -20.26 -21.00 -0.43
N GLN A 363 -19.28 -20.30 -1.03
CA GLN A 363 -18.67 -20.73 -2.29
C GLN A 363 -17.74 -21.93 -2.07
N VAL A 364 -17.01 -21.97 -0.95
CA VAL A 364 -16.14 -23.10 -0.58
C VAL A 364 -16.99 -24.34 -0.25
N ASP A 365 -18.04 -24.16 0.57
CA ASP A 365 -18.99 -25.23 0.88
C ASP A 365 -19.64 -25.78 -0.39
N LYS A 366 -20.10 -24.90 -1.29
CA LYS A 366 -20.64 -25.32 -2.58
C LYS A 366 -19.63 -26.11 -3.43
N ALA A 367 -18.40 -25.64 -3.56
CA ALA A 367 -17.37 -26.32 -4.34
C ALA A 367 -17.06 -27.73 -3.80
N LEU A 368 -16.99 -27.88 -2.48
CA LEU A 368 -16.79 -29.17 -1.82
C LEU A 368 -18.00 -30.09 -2.05
N ARG A 369 -19.22 -29.61 -1.86
CA ARG A 369 -20.44 -30.41 -2.11
C ARG A 369 -20.56 -30.85 -3.56
N ASP A 370 -20.21 -29.98 -4.51
CA ASP A 370 -20.20 -30.32 -5.93
C ASP A 370 -19.16 -31.42 -6.23
N TYR A 371 -17.97 -31.35 -5.64
CA TYR A 371 -16.95 -32.41 -5.71
C TYR A 371 -17.47 -33.74 -5.16
N PHE A 372 -18.00 -33.77 -3.94
CA PHE A 372 -18.50 -35.01 -3.33
C PHE A 372 -19.68 -35.62 -4.09
N LYS A 373 -20.56 -34.78 -4.64
CA LYS A 373 -21.62 -35.23 -5.54
C LYS A 373 -21.07 -35.88 -6.80
N GLY A 374 -20.02 -35.32 -7.40
CA GLY A 374 -19.34 -35.89 -8.57
C GLY A 374 -18.71 -37.26 -8.28
N GLU A 375 -18.09 -37.40 -7.11
CA GLU A 375 -17.47 -38.64 -6.63
C GLU A 375 -18.48 -39.65 -6.06
N LYS A 376 -19.78 -39.31 -6.00
CA LYS A 376 -20.85 -40.12 -5.40
C LYS A 376 -20.56 -40.51 -3.94
N GLN A 377 -19.97 -39.60 -3.19
CA GLN A 377 -19.62 -39.79 -1.79
C GLN A 377 -20.46 -38.87 -0.91
N ASP A 378 -20.95 -39.37 0.22
CA ASP A 378 -21.69 -38.57 1.19
C ASP A 378 -20.69 -37.73 2.02
N PRO A 379 -20.76 -36.39 1.98
CA PRO A 379 -19.84 -35.55 2.75
C PRO A 379 -20.25 -35.38 4.21
N THR A 380 -21.43 -35.87 4.62
CA THR A 380 -22.01 -35.58 5.93
C THR A 380 -21.03 -35.86 7.07
N GLY A 381 -20.75 -34.84 7.87
CA GLY A 381 -19.86 -34.96 9.03
C GLY A 381 -18.37 -34.83 8.71
N THR A 382 -17.99 -34.69 7.43
CA THR A 382 -16.63 -34.34 7.01
C THR A 382 -16.31 -32.93 7.47
N ARG A 383 -15.17 -32.75 8.14
CA ARG A 383 -14.67 -31.43 8.52
C ARG A 383 -13.60 -30.96 7.55
N TYR A 384 -13.55 -29.66 7.32
CA TYR A 384 -12.52 -29.06 6.47
C TYR A 384 -11.98 -27.74 7.00
N ARG A 385 -10.74 -27.44 6.61
CA ARG A 385 -10.10 -26.13 6.69
C ARG A 385 -9.68 -25.73 5.29
N TRP A 386 -9.67 -24.44 4.99
CA TRP A 386 -9.43 -23.97 3.63
C TRP A 386 -8.59 -22.70 3.59
N LEU A 387 -7.91 -22.47 2.47
CA LEU A 387 -7.30 -21.20 2.12
C LEU A 387 -7.40 -20.98 0.61
N THR A 388 -7.11 -19.76 0.16
CA THR A 388 -6.98 -19.46 -1.26
C THR A 388 -5.59 -18.92 -1.56
N TYR A 389 -5.00 -19.37 -2.66
CA TYR A 389 -3.68 -18.93 -3.10
C TYR A 389 -3.61 -18.96 -4.63
N ASP A 390 -2.91 -18.01 -5.24
CA ASP A 390 -2.69 -17.97 -6.69
C ASP A 390 -1.51 -18.90 -7.05
N LEU A 391 -1.83 -20.15 -7.35
CA LEU A 391 -0.87 -21.20 -7.71
C LEU A 391 -0.44 -21.08 -9.17
N ASN A 392 -1.29 -20.54 -10.05
CA ASN A 392 -1.02 -20.49 -11.49
C ASN A 392 -0.54 -19.12 -12.02
N GLY A 393 -0.59 -18.08 -11.17
CA GLY A 393 -0.13 -16.72 -11.47
C GLY A 393 -1.08 -15.90 -12.35
N ASP A 394 -2.34 -16.33 -12.53
CA ASP A 394 -3.32 -15.66 -13.39
C ASP A 394 -4.11 -14.54 -12.69
N GLY A 395 -3.87 -14.35 -11.38
CA GLY A 395 -4.53 -13.34 -10.55
C GLY A 395 -5.86 -13.80 -9.94
N ASN A 396 -6.40 -14.96 -10.33
CA ASN A 396 -7.51 -15.63 -9.67
C ASN A 396 -6.97 -16.71 -8.73
N LYS A 397 -7.41 -16.72 -7.48
CA LYS A 397 -6.86 -17.66 -6.50
C LYS A 397 -7.54 -19.02 -6.57
N GLU A 398 -6.73 -20.06 -6.56
CA GLU A 398 -7.13 -21.45 -6.36
C GLU A 398 -7.62 -21.67 -4.94
N LEU A 399 -8.56 -22.60 -4.77
CA LEU A 399 -9.00 -23.07 -3.45
C LEU A 399 -8.21 -24.31 -3.05
N LEU A 400 -7.61 -24.28 -1.86
CA LEU A 400 -6.99 -25.41 -1.21
C LEU A 400 -7.81 -25.77 0.02
N ALA A 401 -8.40 -26.97 0.06
CA ALA A 401 -9.27 -27.44 1.13
C ALA A 401 -8.74 -28.76 1.72
N GLN A 402 -8.30 -28.72 2.98
CA GLN A 402 -7.87 -29.92 3.69
C GLN A 402 -9.07 -30.52 4.43
N LEU A 403 -9.29 -31.82 4.26
CA LEU A 403 -10.37 -32.60 4.89
C LEU A 403 -9.85 -33.35 6.11
N ASP A 404 -10.71 -33.70 7.06
CA ASP A 404 -10.39 -34.56 8.22
C ASP A 404 -10.19 -36.04 7.88
N TRP A 405 -9.94 -36.35 6.61
CA TRP A 405 -9.66 -37.69 6.12
C TRP A 405 -8.17 -37.98 6.24
N CYS A 406 -7.78 -38.42 7.43
CA CYS A 406 -6.38 -38.54 7.84
C CYS A 406 -5.92 -40.00 7.98
N GLY A 407 -4.66 -40.23 7.60
CA GLY A 407 -3.89 -41.43 7.92
C GLY A 407 -2.67 -41.09 8.78
N SER A 408 -1.77 -42.06 9.00
CA SER A 408 -0.55 -41.85 9.80
C SER A 408 0.43 -40.84 9.18
N GLY A 409 0.27 -40.53 7.89
CA GLY A 409 1.10 -39.55 7.19
C GLY A 409 0.45 -38.18 7.01
N GLY A 410 -0.77 -37.93 7.48
CA GLY A 410 -1.47 -36.65 7.33
C GLY A 410 -2.86 -36.78 6.71
N CYS A 411 -3.46 -35.64 6.39
CA CYS A 411 -4.85 -35.52 5.96
C CYS A 411 -4.99 -35.32 4.44
N THR A 412 -6.20 -35.48 3.90
CA THR A 412 -6.43 -35.30 2.45
C THR A 412 -6.57 -33.83 2.10
N LEU A 413 -5.85 -33.36 1.08
CA LEU A 413 -5.95 -32.02 0.50
C LEU A 413 -6.63 -32.09 -0.87
N LEU A 414 -7.61 -31.23 -1.09
CA LEU A 414 -8.22 -30.97 -2.40
C LEU A 414 -7.76 -29.60 -2.90
N ILE A 415 -7.46 -29.50 -4.19
CA ILE A 415 -7.11 -28.26 -4.88
C ILE A 415 -8.10 -28.05 -6.01
N PHE A 416 -8.61 -26.83 -6.13
CA PHE A 416 -9.55 -26.42 -7.17
C PHE A 416 -8.99 -25.25 -7.96
N ASP A 417 -9.00 -25.40 -9.29
CA ASP A 417 -8.66 -24.35 -10.27
C ASP A 417 -9.76 -23.29 -10.32
N ASN A 418 -9.39 -22.03 -10.49
CA ASN A 418 -10.34 -20.93 -10.57
C ASN A 418 -10.60 -20.53 -12.03
N VAL A 419 -11.53 -21.22 -12.67
CA VAL A 419 -11.91 -20.96 -14.06
C VAL A 419 -13.18 -20.10 -14.09
N GLU A 420 -13.07 -18.87 -14.60
CA GLU A 420 -14.19 -17.93 -14.71
C GLU A 420 -14.92 -17.68 -13.37
N GLN A 421 -14.16 -17.45 -12.28
CA GLN A 421 -14.71 -17.24 -10.94
C GLN A 421 -15.48 -18.44 -10.37
N LYS A 422 -15.18 -19.66 -10.87
CA LYS A 422 -15.73 -20.91 -10.37
C LYS A 422 -14.61 -21.89 -10.05
N TRP A 423 -14.63 -22.40 -8.83
CA TRP A 423 -13.71 -23.46 -8.42
C TRP A 423 -14.10 -24.81 -9.02
N GLN A 424 -13.22 -25.33 -9.86
CA GLN A 424 -13.33 -26.65 -10.49
C GLN A 424 -12.28 -27.57 -9.91
N PHE A 425 -12.67 -28.80 -9.55
CA PHE A 425 -11.74 -29.76 -8.96
C PHE A 425 -10.55 -30.02 -9.89
N ASN A 426 -9.33 -29.88 -9.35
CA ASN A 426 -8.08 -30.02 -10.10
C ASN A 426 -7.24 -31.18 -9.56
N SER A 427 -6.95 -31.20 -8.26
CA SER A 427 -6.07 -32.20 -7.66
C SER A 427 -6.59 -32.71 -6.31
N ARG A 428 -6.32 -34.00 -6.04
CA ARG A 428 -6.47 -34.62 -4.72
C ARG A 428 -5.13 -35.17 -4.29
N ILE A 429 -4.69 -34.82 -3.09
CA ILE A 429 -3.41 -35.24 -2.53
C ILE A 429 -3.69 -35.88 -1.16
N THR A 430 -3.18 -37.08 -0.93
CA THR A 430 -3.35 -37.84 0.31
C THR A 430 -2.14 -37.67 1.22
N LEU A 431 -2.33 -37.89 2.53
CA LEU A 431 -1.25 -37.88 3.53
C LEU A 431 -0.49 -36.53 3.57
N VAL A 432 -1.24 -35.42 3.52
CA VAL A 432 -0.67 -34.06 3.59
C VAL A 432 -0.54 -33.64 5.05
N GLN A 433 0.68 -33.29 5.45
CA GLN A 433 0.98 -32.67 6.73
C GLN A 433 0.99 -31.15 6.56
N THR A 434 0.40 -30.45 7.51
CA THR A 434 0.46 -28.99 7.60
C THR A 434 1.53 -28.59 8.60
N PRO A 435 2.25 -27.49 8.35
CA PRO A 435 2.19 -26.64 7.16
C PRO A 435 2.90 -27.25 5.93
N LEU A 436 2.62 -26.72 4.75
CA LEU A 436 3.32 -27.09 3.49
C LEU A 436 3.91 -25.85 2.82
N ASN A 437 4.94 -26.01 2.00
CA ASN A 437 5.66 -24.91 1.36
C ASN A 437 5.36 -24.85 -0.15
N LEU A 438 5.57 -23.67 -0.75
CA LEU A 438 5.65 -23.56 -2.21
C LEU A 438 7.07 -23.88 -2.68
N GLY A 439 7.18 -24.32 -3.93
CA GLY A 439 8.45 -24.38 -4.63
C GLY A 439 8.90 -23.00 -5.13
N THR A 440 10.20 -22.83 -5.33
CA THR A 440 10.75 -21.65 -6.03
C THR A 440 10.44 -21.67 -7.53
N GLN A 441 10.17 -22.87 -8.07
CA GLN A 441 9.84 -23.12 -9.47
C GLN A 441 8.32 -23.32 -9.71
N ALA A 442 7.94 -23.31 -10.98
CA ALA A 442 6.61 -23.64 -11.46
C ALA A 442 6.72 -24.56 -12.68
N HIS A 443 5.83 -25.53 -12.80
CA HIS A 443 5.73 -26.43 -13.93
C HIS A 443 4.33 -26.36 -14.54
N GLN A 444 4.25 -26.30 -15.87
CA GLN A 444 2.98 -26.18 -16.58
C GLN A 444 2.11 -25.01 -16.06
N ASN A 445 2.77 -23.88 -15.80
CA ASN A 445 2.22 -22.64 -15.23
C ASN A 445 1.75 -22.72 -13.78
N TRP A 446 1.89 -23.85 -13.08
CA TRP A 446 1.50 -24.00 -11.68
C TRP A 446 2.72 -24.09 -10.77
N ARG A 447 2.69 -23.39 -9.63
CA ARG A 447 3.73 -23.44 -8.59
C ARG A 447 3.92 -24.86 -8.08
N ASP A 448 5.15 -25.30 -7.91
CA ASP A 448 5.39 -26.59 -7.27
C ASP A 448 4.96 -26.54 -5.80
N LEU A 449 4.56 -27.68 -5.23
CA LEU A 449 4.25 -27.82 -3.81
C LEU A 449 5.32 -28.65 -3.13
N VAL A 450 5.86 -28.17 -2.00
CA VAL A 450 6.84 -28.90 -1.20
C VAL A 450 6.18 -29.35 0.09
N MET A 451 6.19 -30.66 0.34
CA MET A 451 5.50 -31.26 1.48
C MET A 451 6.44 -32.14 2.29
N PHE A 452 6.33 -32.05 3.62
CA PHE A 452 7.02 -32.97 4.51
C PHE A 452 6.28 -34.31 4.56
N VAL A 453 7.00 -35.37 4.22
CA VAL A 453 6.49 -36.75 4.25
C VAL A 453 7.07 -37.44 5.45
N SER A 454 6.21 -37.99 6.30
CA SER A 454 6.58 -38.89 7.40
C SER A 454 5.40 -39.81 7.72
N GLY A 455 5.64 -40.85 8.54
CA GLY A 455 4.60 -41.84 8.85
C GLY A 455 4.48 -42.95 7.79
N GLY A 456 3.70 -43.99 8.08
CA GLY A 456 3.46 -45.10 7.13
C GLY A 456 4.69 -45.92 6.73
N GLY A 457 5.82 -45.81 7.46
CA GLY A 457 7.09 -46.47 7.13
C GLY A 457 7.98 -45.72 6.15
N ALA A 458 7.60 -44.51 5.72
CA ALA A 458 8.42 -43.65 4.89
C ALA A 458 9.62 -43.09 5.67
N VAL A 459 10.76 -42.90 4.99
CA VAL A 459 11.90 -42.16 5.51
C VAL A 459 11.52 -40.67 5.51
N PRO A 460 11.56 -39.96 6.67
CA PRO A 460 11.11 -38.58 6.74
C PRO A 460 11.93 -37.64 5.84
N ASN A 461 11.27 -36.94 4.91
CA ASN A 461 11.93 -35.97 4.03
C ASN A 461 10.94 -34.96 3.42
N GLN A 462 11.45 -33.90 2.78
CA GLN A 462 10.65 -32.97 1.98
C GLN A 462 10.58 -33.46 0.54
N HIS A 463 9.40 -33.40 -0.07
CA HIS A 463 9.19 -33.87 -1.45
C HIS A 463 8.56 -32.77 -2.31
N THR A 464 9.05 -32.61 -3.53
CA THR A 464 8.58 -31.59 -4.49
C THR A 464 7.55 -32.20 -5.44
N LEU A 465 6.30 -31.78 -5.30
CA LEU A 465 5.19 -32.15 -6.16
C LEU A 465 5.09 -31.15 -7.31
N GLN A 466 5.49 -31.60 -8.50
CA GLN A 466 5.37 -30.84 -9.73
C GLN A 466 4.00 -31.06 -10.38
N PHE A 467 3.41 -29.99 -10.92
CA PHE A 467 2.16 -30.08 -11.66
C PHE A 467 2.40 -30.70 -13.05
N ASN A 468 1.68 -31.76 -13.40
CA ASN A 468 1.91 -32.49 -14.67
C ASN A 468 1.15 -31.92 -15.88
N GLY A 469 0.46 -30.79 -15.69
CA GLY A 469 -0.43 -30.18 -16.70
C GLY A 469 -1.91 -30.53 -16.51
N THR A 470 -2.23 -31.47 -15.63
CA THR A 470 -3.62 -31.81 -15.26
C THR A 470 -3.83 -31.89 -13.75
N HIS A 471 -2.88 -32.44 -12.99
CA HIS A 471 -2.97 -32.58 -11.53
C HIS A 471 -1.58 -32.68 -10.89
N TYR A 472 -1.51 -32.44 -9.58
CA TYR A 472 -0.37 -32.81 -8.74
C TYR A 472 -0.38 -34.31 -8.40
N PRO A 473 0.77 -34.94 -8.09
CA PRO A 473 0.83 -36.32 -7.63
C PRO A 473 -0.10 -36.62 -6.44
N LEU A 474 -0.82 -37.74 -6.51
CA LEU A 474 -1.80 -38.16 -5.50
C LEU A 474 -1.19 -38.41 -4.11
N ASN A 475 0.10 -38.76 -4.04
CA ASN A 475 0.81 -39.03 -2.81
C ASN A 475 2.19 -38.35 -2.83
N PRO A 476 2.53 -37.50 -1.86
CA PRO A 476 3.84 -36.86 -1.78
C PRO A 476 5.02 -37.85 -1.72
N SER A 477 4.84 -39.06 -1.17
CA SER A 477 5.95 -40.01 -0.97
C SER A 477 6.52 -40.61 -2.26
N VAL A 478 5.79 -40.50 -3.38
CA VAL A 478 6.27 -40.94 -4.69
C VAL A 478 6.95 -39.84 -5.50
N ALA A 479 6.93 -38.60 -5.00
CA ALA A 479 7.60 -37.47 -5.63
C ALA A 479 9.11 -37.45 -5.28
N PRO A 480 9.97 -36.79 -6.07
CA PRO A 480 11.38 -36.62 -5.74
C PRO A 480 11.59 -35.87 -4.43
N VAL A 481 12.70 -36.16 -3.74
CA VAL A 481 13.13 -35.38 -2.56
C VAL A 481 13.51 -33.97 -3.00
N ALA A 482 13.00 -32.96 -2.28
CA ALA A 482 13.25 -31.55 -2.54
C ALA A 482 14.68 -31.15 -2.13
N ASN A 483 15.35 -30.37 -2.96
CA ASN A 483 16.58 -29.67 -2.55
C ASN A 483 16.25 -28.42 -1.74
N TYR A 484 17.17 -27.97 -0.88
CA TYR A 484 16.91 -26.83 0.01
C TYR A 484 16.61 -25.52 -0.74
N ASP A 485 17.22 -25.32 -1.91
CA ASP A 485 17.04 -24.17 -2.80
C ASP A 485 15.73 -24.22 -3.62
N GLU A 486 15.06 -25.36 -3.64
CA GLU A 486 13.76 -25.54 -4.29
C GLU A 486 12.61 -25.11 -3.37
N ILE A 487 12.84 -24.90 -2.07
CA ILE A 487 11.80 -24.57 -1.09
C ILE A 487 11.67 -23.06 -0.95
N SER A 488 10.54 -22.52 -1.38
CA SER A 488 10.18 -21.11 -1.14
C SER A 488 9.93 -20.88 0.34
N PRO A 489 10.24 -19.67 0.87
CA PRO A 489 9.86 -19.33 2.23
C PRO A 489 8.33 -19.30 2.42
N VAL A 490 7.55 -19.19 1.33
CA VAL A 490 6.08 -19.16 1.37
C VAL A 490 5.54 -20.51 1.85
N GLN A 491 4.77 -20.47 2.92
CA GLN A 491 4.20 -21.58 3.65
C GLN A 491 2.68 -21.45 3.68
N LEU A 492 1.99 -22.45 3.14
CA LEU A 492 0.53 -22.59 3.15
C LEU A 492 0.10 -23.43 4.36
N PHE A 493 -1.12 -23.19 4.85
CA PHE A 493 -1.61 -23.75 6.10
C PHE A 493 -0.61 -23.47 7.25
N SER A 494 -0.05 -22.25 7.27
CA SER A 494 1.03 -21.85 8.18
C SER A 494 0.66 -21.86 9.65
N ASP A 495 -0.64 -21.95 9.96
CA ASP A 495 -1.17 -22.16 11.29
C ASP A 495 -0.93 -23.60 11.80
N GLY A 496 -0.55 -24.53 10.92
CA GLY A 496 -0.25 -25.93 11.27
C GLY A 496 -1.48 -26.71 11.76
N LEU A 497 -2.67 -26.13 11.67
CA LEU A 497 -3.91 -26.70 12.17
C LEU A 497 -4.52 -27.66 11.17
N THR A 498 -4.98 -28.80 11.67
CA THR A 498 -5.74 -29.78 10.91
C THR A 498 -7.25 -29.61 11.15
N PRO A 499 -8.12 -30.12 10.26
CA PRO A 499 -9.57 -30.06 10.45
C PRO A 499 -10.09 -30.73 11.73
N HIS A 500 -9.33 -31.66 12.33
CA HIS A 500 -9.64 -32.22 13.65
C HIS A 500 -9.50 -31.20 14.80
N GLN A 501 -8.64 -30.20 14.63
CA GLN A 501 -8.34 -29.16 15.62
C GLN A 501 -9.24 -27.92 15.48
N GLY A 502 -10.16 -27.93 14.51
CA GLY A 502 -11.12 -26.86 14.25
C GLY A 502 -11.35 -26.71 12.75
N GLY A 503 -12.60 -26.73 12.31
CA GLY A 503 -12.95 -26.72 10.89
C GLY A 503 -14.45 -26.59 10.68
N VAL A 504 -14.84 -26.27 9.46
CA VAL A 504 -16.24 -26.22 9.04
C VAL A 504 -16.72 -27.64 8.77
N THR A 505 -17.96 -27.97 9.13
CA THR A 505 -18.54 -29.31 8.89
C THR A 505 -19.51 -29.25 7.71
N LEU A 506 -19.38 -30.21 6.78
CA LEU A 506 -20.26 -30.37 5.62
C LEU A 506 -21.56 -31.12 5.93
#